data_AF-A0A2V9DV01-F1
#
_entry.id   AF-A0A2V9DV01-F1
#
_cell.length_a   1.000
_cell.length_b   1.000
_cell.length_c   1.000
_cell.angle_alpha   90.00
_cell.angle_beta   90.00
_cell.angle_gamma   90.00
#
_symmetry.space_group_name_H-M   'P 1'
#
loop_
_entity.id
_entity.type
_entity.pdbx_description
1 polymer ?
#
loop_
_entity_poly.entity_id
_entity_poly.type
_entity_poly.pdbx_seq_one_letter_code
_entity_poly.pdbx_strand_id
1 'polypeptide(L)' 'MGEFSPIHWLIVLAIIVILFGGRRIPEVMRGMGEGIRNFKEGMRGDTSNHAQQNPAPPANTAVSSSAEKK' A
#
# COMPACT_ATOMS: atom_id res chain seq x y z
N MET A 1 -28.56 -4.15 22.10
CA MET A 1 -28.56 -4.59 20.67
C MET A 1 -28.62 -3.36 19.77
N GLY A 2 -27.52 -2.61 19.61
CA GLY A 2 -27.51 -1.35 18.86
C GLY A 2 -26.18 -0.59 18.90
N GLU A 3 -25.28 -0.99 19.81
CA GLU A 3 -24.01 -0.32 20.09
C GLU A 3 -22.88 -0.75 19.13
N PHE A 4 -23.06 -1.85 18.40
CA PHE A 4 -22.12 -2.33 17.38
C PHE A 4 -22.56 -1.91 15.96
N SER A 5 -23.26 -0.79 15.82
CA SER A 5 -23.64 -0.29 14.50
C SER A 5 -22.39 0.21 13.76
N PRO A 6 -22.14 -0.24 12.51
CA PRO A 6 -21.05 0.27 11.66
C PRO A 6 -21.05 1.79 11.52
N ILE A 7 -22.23 2.41 11.66
CA ILE A 7 -22.40 3.87 11.67
C ILE A 7 -21.62 4.54 12.81
N HIS A 8 -21.54 3.93 14.00
CA HIS A 8 -20.83 4.51 15.14
C HIS A 8 -19.33 4.63 14.85
N TRP A 9 -18.74 3.57 14.30
CA TRP A 9 -17.33 3.57 13.87
C TRP A 9 -17.05 4.61 12.79
N LEU A 10 -17.97 4.82 11.85
CA LEU A 10 -17.85 5.85 10.81
C LEU A 10 -17.82 7.27 11.43
N ILE A 11 -18.69 7.54 12.41
CA ILE A 11 -18.77 8.83 13.10
C ILE A 11 -17.49 9.10 13.90
N VAL A 12 -17.00 8.10 14.64
CA VAL A 12 -15.74 8.22 15.39
C VAL A 12 -14.56 8.50 14.45
N LEU A 13 -14.48 7.79 13.31
CA LEU A 13 -13.44 8.03 12.32
C LEU A 13 -13.51 9.45 11.74
N ALA A 14 -14.72 9.94 11.45
CA ALA A 14 -14.93 11.29 10.95
C ALA A 14 -14.45 12.36 11.96
N ILE A 15 -14.74 12.19 13.25
CA ILE A 15 -14.27 13.11 14.30
C ILE A 15 -12.75 13.13 14.39
N ILE A 16 -12.09 11.97 14.32
CA ILE A 16 -10.63 11.86 14.34
C ILE A 16 -10.03 12.59 13.12
N VAL A 17 -10.60 12.40 11.93
CA VAL A 17 -10.14 13.09 10.71
C VAL A 17 -10.30 14.60 10.82
N ILE A 18 -11.37 15.08 11.46
CA ILE A 18 -11.62 16.52 11.67
C ILE A 18 -10.63 17.10 12.68
N LEU A 19 -10.35 16.42 13.81
CA LEU A 19 -9.40 16.90 14.82
C LEU A 19 -7.96 16.93 14.32
N PHE A 20 -7.51 15.86 13.66
CA PHE A 20 -6.14 15.72 13.19
C PHE A 20 -5.93 16.35 11.80
N GLY A 21 -7.01 16.63 11.07
CA GLY A 21 -7.00 17.08 9.69
C GLY A 21 -6.67 15.96 8.71
N GLY A 22 -7.28 15.99 7.52
CA GLY A 22 -7.11 14.96 6.48
C GLY A 22 -5.67 14.79 5.95
N ARG A 23 -4.74 15.70 6.27
CA ARG A 23 -3.32 15.62 5.85
C ARG A 23 -2.44 14.82 6.81
N ARG A 24 -2.79 14.71 8.10
CA ARG A 24 -1.92 14.06 9.10
C ARG A 24 -2.06 12.55 9.13
N ILE A 25 -3.27 12.03 8.94
CA ILE A 25 -3.52 10.57 8.89
C ILE A 25 -2.74 9.87 7.77
N PRO A 26 -2.77 10.33 6.49
CA PRO A 26 -2.01 9.68 5.43
C PRO A 26 -0.50 9.81 5.60
N GLU A 27 -0.01 10.90 6.19
CA GLU A 27 1.42 11.11 6.47
C GLU A 27 1.93 10.10 7.52
N VAL A 28 1.19 9.92 8.62
CA VAL A 28 1.52 8.93 9.67
C VAL A 28 1.34 7.50 9.18
N MET A 29 0.27 7.21 8.43
CA MET A 29 0.05 5.89 7.84
C MET A 29 1.13 5.50 6.84
N ARG A 30 1.67 6.45 6.06
CA ARG A 30 2.79 6.18 5.14
C ARG A 30 4.05 5.78 5.91
N GLY A 31 4.43 6.55 6.93
CA GLY A 31 5.59 6.22 7.78
C GLY A 31 5.43 4.89 8.52
N MET A 32 4.25 4.64 9.09
CA MET A 32 3.94 3.38 9.78
C MET A 32 3.87 2.19 8.81
N GLY A 33 3.29 2.39 7.63
CA GLY A 33 3.13 1.37 6.60
C GLY A 33 4.47 0.91 6.02
N GLU A 34 5.41 1.82 5.80
CA GLU A 34 6.78 1.47 5.39
C GLU A 34 7.50 0.67 6.48
N GLY A 35 7.39 1.07 7.75
CA GLY A 35 7.96 0.31 8.88
C GLY A 35 7.41 -1.12 8.98
N ILE A 36 6.08 -1.29 8.87
CA ILE A 36 5.43 -2.60 8.88
C ILE A 36 5.84 -3.43 7.65
N ARG A 37 5.97 -2.80 6.48
CA ARG A 37 6.39 -3.47 5.25
C ARG A 37 7.81 -4.00 5.35
N ASN A 38 8.75 -3.17 5.80
CA ASN A 38 10.15 -3.57 5.99
C ASN A 38 10.28 -4.64 7.09
N PHE A 39 9.48 -4.54 8.16
CA PHE A 39 9.41 -5.57 9.20
C PHE A 39 8.92 -6.92 8.65
N LYS A 40 7.86 -6.90 7.85
CA LYS A 40 7.31 -8.11 7.21
C LYS A 40 8.28 -8.69 6.18
N GLU A 41 8.99 -7.85 5.44
CA GLU A 41 9.96 -8.27 4.43
C GLU A 41 11.21 -8.89 5.08
N GLY A 42 11.72 -8.29 6.16
CA GLY A 42 12.79 -8.86 6.98
C GLY A 42 12.39 -10.19 7.64
N MET A 43 11.15 -10.30 8.13
CA MET A 43 10.65 -11.54 8.74
C MET A 43 10.31 -12.64 7.70
N ARG A 44 10.15 -12.28 6.42
CA ARG A 44 9.96 -13.22 5.30
C ARG A 44 11.28 -13.71 4.69
N GLY A 45 12.38 -13.02 4.98
CA GLY A 45 13.73 -13.33 4.48
C GLY A 45 14.23 -14.73 4.85
N ASP A 46 13.64 -15.37 5.85
CA ASP A 46 14.00 -16.73 6.27
C ASP A 46 13.11 -17.85 5.70
N THR A 47 12.06 -17.56 4.91
CA THR A 47 11.13 -18.62 4.46
C THR A 47 10.67 -18.52 3.01
N SER A 48 10.87 -17.42 2.28
CA SER A 48 10.35 -17.34 0.92
C SER A 48 11.19 -16.45 0.01
N ASN A 49 12.18 -17.07 -0.63
CA ASN A 49 12.70 -16.60 -1.89
C ASN A 49 11.51 -16.48 -2.88
N HIS A 50 11.37 -15.34 -3.57
CA HIS A 50 10.40 -15.10 -4.66
C HIS A 50 8.90 -14.91 -4.31
N ALA A 51 8.54 -13.87 -3.54
CA ALA A 51 7.23 -13.24 -3.76
C ALA A 51 7.23 -11.77 -3.32
N GLN A 52 6.96 -10.89 -4.30
CA GLN A 52 6.49 -9.50 -4.15
C GLN A 52 7.50 -8.37 -4.43
N GLN A 53 8.25 -8.51 -5.53
CA GLN A 53 8.41 -7.38 -6.44
C GLN A 53 7.08 -7.17 -7.19
N ASN A 54 6.59 -5.94 -7.15
CA ASN A 54 5.36 -5.41 -7.71
C ASN A 54 4.99 -5.98 -9.11
N PRO A 55 3.76 -6.48 -9.38
CA PRO A 55 3.28 -6.63 -10.75
C PRO A 55 2.80 -5.25 -11.24
N ALA A 56 3.74 -4.40 -11.65
CA ALA A 56 3.40 -3.27 -12.51
C ALA A 56 3.54 -3.74 -13.98
N PRO A 57 2.52 -3.52 -14.82
CA PRO A 57 2.40 -4.11 -16.15
C PRO A 57 3.57 -3.74 -17.09
N PRO A 58 3.95 -4.60 -18.05
CA PRO A 58 4.99 -4.31 -19.03
C PRO A 58 4.50 -3.23 -20.01
N ALA A 59 4.63 -1.96 -19.60
CA ALA A 59 4.52 -0.82 -20.49
C ALA A 59 5.89 -0.60 -21.16
N ASN A 60 6.26 -1.51 -22.05
CA ASN A 60 7.26 -1.19 -23.08
C ASN A 60 6.81 -1.79 -24.43
N THR A 61 5.74 -1.21 -24.96
CA THR A 61 5.23 -1.41 -26.33
C THR A 61 5.87 -0.40 -27.30
N ALA A 62 7.16 -0.12 -27.18
CA ALA A 62 7.86 0.66 -28.19
C ALA A 62 9.33 0.27 -28.26
N VAL A 63 9.78 0.04 -29.48
CA VAL A 63 11.18 -0.01 -29.93
C VAL A 63 11.91 -1.33 -29.69
N SER A 64 11.64 -2.32 -30.57
CA SER A 64 12.68 -2.95 -31.43
C SER A 64 12.18 -4.29 -32.00
N SER A 65 11.31 -4.23 -33.02
CA SER A 65 11.02 -5.41 -33.87
C SER A 65 11.13 -5.11 -35.37
N SER A 66 11.83 -4.07 -35.78
CA SER A 66 11.96 -3.70 -37.20
C SER A 66 13.23 -2.92 -37.49
N ALA A 67 14.39 -3.54 -37.30
CA ALA A 67 15.64 -3.22 -37.99
C ALA A 67 16.65 -4.34 -37.68
N GLU A 68 17.50 -4.69 -38.66
CA GLU A 68 18.66 -5.59 -38.57
C GLU A 68 18.34 -7.11 -38.70
N LYS A 69 18.17 -7.68 -39.91
CA LYS A 69 19.17 -8.02 -40.94
C LYS A 69 20.27 -8.99 -40.49
N LYS A 70 20.09 -10.31 -40.73
CA LYS A 70 21.05 -11.15 -41.46
C LYS A 70 20.45 -12.48 -41.89
#